data_AF-A0A973V0Y6-F1
#
_entry.id   AF-A0A973V0Y6-F1
#
_cell.length_a   1.000
_cell.length_b   1.000
_cell.length_c   1.000
_cell.angle_alpha   90.00
_cell.angle_beta   90.00
_cell.angle_gamma   90.00
#
_symmetry.space_group_name_H-M   'P 1'
#
loop_
_entity.id
_entity.type
_entity.pdbx_description
1 polymer ?
#
loop_
_entity_poly.entity_id
_entity_poly.type
_entity_poly.pdbx_seq_one_letter_code
_entity_poly.pdbx_strand_id
1 'polypeptide(L)'
;MARPRSRSLAAMLTALVTTAVAVLVHPAAAHAYPSGSGWSAYWSYNTANVAHLDAKIPGVDLHVFVDDTDSGYRYLTGQVSDTAADGSCARVQIHGTLTGGQIEYTVCGSGLNHLFVDFTSAEPLLFVVQRIPSGSTTVASAADILLPSPVTDPGVGAVGTKAGWWYTSSVYYKFVLARSGVEVNGAGTHIPNQNARTVVAQVQNLNSLGCASASLSAGITSTSRQACGTGTAEQLELPIAIGNINVNACWRSSLSLSTRCLTTKIYAPN
;
A
#
# COMPACT_ATOMS: atom_id res chain seq x y z
N MET A 1 38.48 -93.92 -38.05
CA MET A 1 38.37 -92.56 -37.47
C MET A 1 37.30 -91.80 -38.24
N ALA A 2 36.39 -91.06 -37.58
CA ALA A 2 35.24 -90.44 -38.23
C ALA A 2 34.91 -89.05 -37.67
N ARG A 3 34.39 -88.17 -38.53
CA ARG A 3 33.66 -86.92 -38.19
C ARG A 3 32.33 -87.29 -37.49
N PRO A 4 31.77 -86.47 -36.57
CA PRO A 4 31.01 -85.29 -37.01
C PRO A 4 30.88 -84.07 -36.04
N ARG A 5 30.41 -82.93 -36.60
CA ARG A 5 29.32 -81.99 -36.19
C ARG A 5 28.92 -81.87 -34.70
N SER A 6 28.39 -80.77 -34.17
CA SER A 6 28.22 -79.33 -34.56
C SER A 6 27.74 -78.57 -33.27
N ARG A 7 27.20 -77.33 -33.18
CA ARG A 7 26.34 -76.45 -34.00
C ARG A 7 26.74 -74.96 -33.85
N SER A 8 26.06 -74.08 -34.58
CA SER A 8 26.11 -72.61 -34.47
C SER A 8 25.50 -72.06 -33.17
N LEU A 9 25.84 -70.81 -32.82
CA LEU A 9 24.87 -69.81 -32.40
C LEU A 9 25.39 -68.41 -32.77
N ALA A 10 24.47 -67.49 -33.09
CA ALA A 10 24.79 -66.13 -33.54
C ALA A 10 24.16 -65.09 -32.59
N ALA A 11 24.81 -63.93 -32.46
CA ALA A 11 24.26 -62.78 -31.76
C ALA A 11 24.76 -61.49 -32.46
N MET A 12 23.95 -60.94 -33.37
CA MET A 12 24.15 -59.56 -33.84
C MET A 12 23.63 -58.62 -32.76
N LEU A 13 24.51 -57.80 -32.16
CA LEU A 13 24.08 -56.68 -31.34
C LEU A 13 23.85 -55.44 -32.24
N THR A 14 22.61 -55.26 -32.67
CA THR A 14 22.19 -54.04 -33.37
C THR A 14 21.98 -52.91 -32.36
N ALA A 15 23.01 -52.11 -32.10
CA ALA A 15 22.94 -50.98 -31.18
C ALA A 15 22.03 -49.86 -31.75
N LEU A 16 20.78 -49.81 -31.28
CA LEU A 16 19.81 -48.81 -31.70
C LEU A 16 20.11 -47.45 -31.03
N VAL A 17 20.84 -46.58 -31.71
CA VAL A 17 21.14 -45.22 -31.24
C VAL A 17 19.91 -44.33 -31.42
N THR A 18 19.03 -44.31 -30.42
CA THR A 18 17.91 -43.37 -30.35
C THR A 18 18.38 -41.98 -29.92
N THR A 19 18.63 -41.10 -30.89
CA THR A 19 18.91 -39.69 -30.66
C THR A 19 17.67 -38.97 -30.10
N ALA A 20 17.57 -38.92 -28.78
CA ALA A 20 16.53 -38.17 -28.09
C ALA A 20 16.71 -36.66 -28.36
N VAL A 21 15.95 -36.13 -29.32
CA VAL A 21 15.87 -34.68 -29.56
C VAL A 21 15.10 -34.05 -28.40
N ALA A 22 15.84 -33.65 -27.37
CA ALA A 22 15.32 -32.86 -26.26
C ALA A 22 14.89 -31.48 -26.79
N VAL A 23 13.62 -31.35 -27.16
CA VAL A 23 13.04 -30.06 -27.53
C VAL A 23 13.13 -29.15 -26.31
N LEU A 24 14.01 -28.15 -26.40
CA LEU A 24 14.13 -27.08 -25.41
C LEU A 24 12.91 -26.16 -25.51
N VAL A 25 11.77 -26.66 -25.02
CA VAL A 25 10.62 -25.84 -24.66
C VAL A 25 11.11 -24.89 -23.59
N HIS A 26 11.45 -23.67 -24.00
CA HIS A 26 11.84 -22.63 -23.06
C HIS A 26 10.64 -22.44 -22.13
N PRO A 27 10.81 -22.57 -20.79
CA PRO A 27 9.71 -22.33 -19.88
C PRO A 27 9.23 -20.90 -20.11
N ALA A 28 7.97 -20.75 -20.53
CA ALA A 28 7.38 -19.42 -20.67
C ALA A 28 7.57 -18.69 -19.33
N ALA A 29 8.17 -17.51 -19.37
CA ALA A 29 8.58 -16.81 -18.16
C ALA A 29 7.36 -16.69 -17.23
N ALA A 30 7.45 -17.32 -16.05
CA ALA A 30 6.37 -17.27 -15.09
C ALA A 30 6.20 -15.80 -14.69
N HIS A 31 5.10 -15.18 -15.14
CA HIS A 31 4.76 -13.82 -14.75
C HIS A 31 4.51 -13.81 -13.25
N ALA A 32 5.55 -13.47 -12.49
CA ALA A 32 5.45 -13.22 -11.07
C ALA A 32 4.49 -12.05 -10.88
N TYR A 33 3.31 -12.33 -10.31
CA TYR A 33 2.35 -11.27 -10.02
C TYR A 33 2.97 -10.25 -9.06
N PRO A 34 2.80 -8.95 -9.31
CA PRO A 34 3.26 -7.89 -8.43
C PRO A 34 2.85 -8.16 -6.98
N SER A 35 3.84 -8.46 -6.14
CA SER A 35 3.60 -8.89 -4.77
C SER A 35 3.36 -7.67 -3.89
N GLY A 36 2.14 -7.56 -3.35
CA GLY A 36 1.85 -6.57 -2.32
C GLY A 36 2.49 -6.89 -0.97
N SER A 37 3.09 -8.08 -0.79
CA SER A 37 3.61 -8.53 0.51
C SER A 37 4.63 -7.53 1.08
N GLY A 38 4.34 -6.96 2.25
CA GLY A 38 5.17 -5.94 2.89
C GLY A 38 4.93 -4.51 2.40
N TRP A 39 3.97 -4.26 1.51
CA TRP A 39 3.49 -2.89 1.24
C TRP A 39 2.47 -2.45 2.30
N SER A 40 2.67 -1.27 2.85
CA SER A 40 1.74 -0.64 3.80
C SER A 40 1.93 0.88 3.84
N ALA A 41 0.85 1.62 4.13
CA ALA A 41 0.92 3.06 4.38
C ALA A 41 -0.16 3.42 5.41
N TYR A 42 0.23 3.95 6.57
CA TYR A 42 -0.65 4.14 7.73
C TYR A 42 -0.24 5.36 8.57
N TRP A 43 -1.21 5.99 9.24
CA TRP A 43 -0.98 6.89 10.36
C TRP A 43 -2.09 6.82 11.41
N SER A 44 -1.77 7.14 12.67
CA SER A 44 -2.76 7.32 13.74
C SER A 44 -2.34 8.23 14.89
N TYR A 45 -3.30 8.97 15.42
CA TYR A 45 -3.20 9.70 16.69
C TYR A 45 -3.40 8.75 17.85
N ASN A 46 -2.29 8.34 18.47
CA ASN A 46 -2.30 7.43 19.61
C ASN A 46 -2.46 8.17 20.94
N THR A 47 -2.06 9.44 20.99
CA THR A 47 -2.46 10.40 22.04
C THR A 47 -2.95 11.70 21.37
N ALA A 48 -3.53 12.62 22.14
CA ALA A 48 -4.02 13.87 21.57
C ALA A 48 -2.86 14.67 20.98
N ASN A 49 -3.05 15.24 19.79
CA ASN A 49 -2.06 16.03 19.04
C ASN A 49 -0.79 15.26 18.60
N VAL A 50 -0.61 13.99 18.94
CA VAL A 50 0.58 13.21 18.55
C VAL A 50 0.20 12.05 17.63
N ALA A 51 0.68 12.08 16.40
CA ALA A 51 0.52 11.00 15.43
C ALA A 51 1.82 10.26 15.13
N HIS A 52 1.67 8.97 14.87
CA HIS A 52 2.68 8.15 14.21
C HIS A 52 2.25 7.93 12.76
N LEU A 53 3.22 7.86 11.85
CA LEU A 53 3.05 7.56 10.45
C LEU A 53 4.12 6.54 10.02
N ASP A 54 3.67 5.46 9.39
CA ASP A 54 4.48 4.34 8.99
C ASP A 54 4.19 4.01 7.52
N ALA A 55 5.24 3.90 6.70
CA ALA A 55 5.12 3.51 5.30
C ALA A 55 6.20 2.50 4.92
N LYS A 56 5.81 1.47 4.16
CA LYS A 56 6.69 0.41 3.70
C LYS A 56 6.37 0.05 2.27
N ILE A 57 7.41 -0.03 1.44
CA ILE A 57 7.37 -0.57 0.07
C ILE A 57 8.65 -1.40 -0.14
N PRO A 58 8.78 -2.21 -1.21
CA PRO A 58 9.97 -3.04 -1.40
C PRO A 58 11.26 -2.22 -1.40
N GLY A 59 12.16 -2.53 -0.45
CA GLY A 59 13.42 -1.82 -0.24
C GLY A 59 13.33 -0.50 0.54
N VAL A 60 12.17 -0.10 1.07
CA VAL A 60 12.02 1.18 1.81
C VAL A 60 11.17 1.03 3.07
N ASP A 61 11.68 1.54 4.18
CA ASP A 61 10.91 1.86 5.40
C ASP A 61 10.91 3.37 5.63
N LEU A 62 9.77 3.89 6.08
CA LEU A 62 9.60 5.24 6.63
C LEU A 62 8.86 5.14 7.97
N HIS A 63 9.44 5.75 9.01
CA HIS A 63 8.78 5.99 10.29
C HIS A 63 8.81 7.49 10.58
N VAL A 64 7.68 8.09 10.96
CA VAL A 64 7.57 9.51 11.31
C VAL A 64 6.71 9.67 12.56
N PHE A 65 7.22 10.48 13.48
CA PHE A 65 6.52 11.05 14.62
C PHE A 65 6.11 12.48 14.29
N VAL A 66 4.86 12.83 14.60
CA VAL A 66 4.27 14.13 14.32
C VAL A 66 3.71 14.70 15.61
N ASP A 67 4.17 15.90 15.98
CA ASP A 67 3.68 16.64 17.14
C ASP A 67 2.94 17.91 16.70
N ASP A 68 1.61 17.89 16.82
CA ASP A 68 0.68 19.00 16.55
C ASP A 68 0.36 19.80 17.85
N THR A 69 1.19 19.73 18.90
CA THR A 69 0.88 20.33 20.22
C THR A 69 0.95 21.86 20.24
N ASP A 70 1.80 22.48 19.41
CA ASP A 70 1.75 23.93 19.21
C ASP A 70 0.57 24.28 18.29
N SER A 71 -0.32 25.15 18.76
CA SER A 71 -1.68 25.33 18.22
C SER A 71 -1.71 26.11 16.89
N GLY A 72 -1.11 25.53 15.86
CA GLY A 72 -0.89 26.10 14.53
C GLY A 72 0.13 25.35 13.69
N TYR A 73 1.02 24.56 14.30
CA TYR A 73 2.16 23.93 13.62
C TYR A 73 2.33 22.46 14.00
N ARG A 74 2.83 21.68 13.04
CA ARG A 74 3.24 20.28 13.20
C ARG A 74 4.75 20.22 13.20
N TYR A 75 5.36 19.52 14.14
CA TYR A 75 6.80 19.22 14.14
C TYR A 75 7.00 17.76 13.69
N LEU A 76 7.82 17.53 12.66
CA LEU A 76 8.19 16.18 12.23
C LEU A 76 9.53 15.76 12.83
N THR A 77 9.58 14.53 13.36
CA THR A 77 10.80 13.75 13.57
C THR A 77 10.64 12.41 12.87
N GLY A 78 11.62 11.94 12.10
CA GLY A 78 11.44 10.71 11.34
C GLY A 78 12.73 10.07 10.83
N GLN A 79 12.56 8.91 10.21
CA GLN A 79 13.62 8.09 9.64
C GLN A 79 13.15 7.48 8.33
N VAL A 80 13.90 7.70 7.24
CA VAL A 80 13.80 6.90 6.01
C VAL A 80 14.96 5.91 5.97
N SER A 81 14.69 4.67 5.58
CA SER A 81 15.68 3.57 5.58
C SER A 81 15.66 2.79 4.27
N ASP A 82 16.84 2.48 3.75
CA ASP A 82 17.03 1.55 2.65
C ASP A 82 17.14 0.13 3.19
N THR A 83 16.23 -0.76 2.78
CA THR A 83 16.14 -2.13 3.28
C THR A 83 16.55 -3.20 2.27
N ALA A 84 17.08 -2.84 1.09
CA ALA A 84 17.41 -3.80 0.03
C ALA A 84 18.79 -3.57 -0.62
N ALA A 85 19.50 -4.67 -0.88
CA ALA A 85 20.80 -4.67 -1.57
C ALA A 85 20.65 -4.87 -3.09
N ASP A 86 19.82 -4.03 -3.72
CA ASP A 86 19.36 -4.17 -5.11
C ASP A 86 19.94 -3.13 -6.10
N GLY A 87 20.80 -2.22 -5.64
CA GLY A 87 21.36 -1.11 -6.45
C GLY A 87 20.43 0.10 -6.60
N SER A 88 19.29 0.11 -5.91
CA SER A 88 18.39 1.26 -5.76
C SER A 88 18.59 1.96 -4.40
N CYS A 89 17.82 3.01 -4.18
CA CYS A 89 17.83 3.85 -2.99
C CYS A 89 16.40 4.04 -2.46
N ALA A 90 16.29 4.21 -1.14
CA ALA A 90 15.08 4.68 -0.48
C ALA A 90 15.00 6.21 -0.57
N ARG A 91 13.81 6.74 -0.88
CA ARG A 91 13.56 8.18 -0.96
C ARG A 91 12.22 8.52 -0.33
N VAL A 92 12.17 9.62 0.41
CA VAL A 92 10.92 10.26 0.86
C VAL A 92 10.90 11.71 0.43
N GLN A 93 9.79 12.13 -0.16
CA GLN A 93 9.46 13.53 -0.42
C GLN A 93 8.31 13.93 0.51
N ILE A 94 8.42 15.08 1.16
CA ILE A 94 7.42 15.61 2.09
C ILE A 94 6.97 16.97 1.55
N HIS A 95 5.69 17.10 1.19
CA HIS A 95 5.14 18.30 0.57
C HIS A 95 4.09 18.97 1.46
N GLY A 96 4.25 20.27 1.71
CA GLY A 96 3.17 21.16 2.12
C GLY A 96 2.22 21.37 0.94
N THR A 97 0.97 20.93 1.09
CA THR A 97 -0.02 20.85 -0.01
C THR A 97 -0.57 22.20 -0.49
N LEU A 98 -0.28 23.32 0.18
CA LEU A 98 -0.79 24.66 -0.17
C LEU A 98 0.34 25.64 -0.55
N THR A 99 1.46 25.65 0.17
CA THR A 99 2.64 26.47 -0.19
C THR A 99 3.58 25.79 -1.18
N GLY A 100 3.45 24.47 -1.39
CA GLY A 100 4.35 23.71 -2.26
C GLY A 100 5.75 23.51 -1.69
N GLY A 101 5.98 23.84 -0.41
CA GLY A 101 7.25 23.58 0.27
C GLY A 101 7.55 22.08 0.28
N GLN A 102 8.68 21.70 -0.32
CA GLN A 102 9.13 20.32 -0.43
C GLN A 102 10.44 20.10 0.33
N ILE A 103 10.48 19.07 1.17
CA ILE A 103 11.72 18.49 1.69
C ILE A 103 11.89 17.09 1.11
N GLU A 104 13.14 16.66 0.92
CA GLU A 104 13.48 15.39 0.31
C GLU A 104 14.69 14.76 0.99
N TYR A 105 14.59 13.48 1.32
CA TYR A 105 15.68 12.66 1.85
C TYR A 105 15.85 11.41 1.00
N THR A 106 17.08 11.08 0.62
CA THR A 106 17.43 9.89 -0.16
C THR A 106 18.58 9.14 0.51
N VAL A 107 18.46 7.81 0.58
CA VAL A 107 19.40 6.90 1.24
C VAL A 107 19.69 5.73 0.29
N CYS A 108 20.98 5.53 -0.03
CA CYS A 108 21.43 4.49 -0.95
C CYS A 108 22.38 3.53 -0.23
N GLY A 109 21.94 2.28 -0.02
CA GLY A 109 22.72 1.22 0.62
C GLY A 109 21.91 0.45 1.67
N SER A 110 21.79 -0.86 1.49
CA SER A 110 21.01 -1.74 2.38
C SER A 110 21.42 -1.62 3.85
N GLY A 111 20.45 -1.38 4.72
CA GLY A 111 20.63 -1.20 6.16
C GLY A 111 20.97 0.24 6.59
N LEU A 112 21.22 1.15 5.64
CA LEU A 112 21.43 2.57 5.94
C LEU A 112 20.10 3.29 6.15
N ASN A 113 20.15 4.38 6.91
CA ASN A 113 19.02 5.25 7.18
C ASN A 113 19.45 6.72 7.27
N HIS A 114 18.47 7.61 7.21
CA HIS A 114 18.63 9.04 7.43
C HIS A 114 17.57 9.53 8.41
N LEU A 115 18.01 10.00 9.57
CA LEU A 115 17.18 10.66 10.58
C LEU A 115 16.92 12.11 10.16
N PHE A 116 15.71 12.61 10.37
CA PHE A 116 15.34 13.99 10.11
C PHE A 116 14.47 14.56 11.23
N VAL A 117 14.58 15.87 11.44
CA VAL A 117 13.91 16.66 12.48
C VAL A 117 13.53 18.03 11.91
N ASP A 118 12.73 18.79 12.66
CA ASP A 118 12.51 20.23 12.50
C ASP A 118 11.87 20.70 11.18
N PHE A 119 11.07 19.84 10.52
CA PHE A 119 10.09 20.35 9.54
C PHE A 119 8.83 20.84 10.27
N THR A 120 8.61 22.16 10.23
CA THR A 120 7.39 22.82 10.71
C THR A 120 6.47 23.23 9.57
N SER A 121 5.18 22.90 9.68
CA SER A 121 4.14 23.36 8.75
C SER A 121 2.77 23.47 9.42
N ALA A 122 1.88 24.30 8.87
CA ALA A 122 0.47 24.39 9.27
C ALA A 122 -0.47 23.60 8.35
N GLU A 123 0.06 22.95 7.32
CA GLU A 123 -0.69 22.44 6.16
C GLU A 123 -0.97 20.94 6.22
N PRO A 124 -1.93 20.42 5.42
CA PRO A 124 -1.98 19.00 5.12
C PRO A 124 -0.67 18.58 4.46
N LEU A 125 -0.10 17.46 4.91
CA LEU A 125 1.20 16.98 4.46
C LEU A 125 1.05 15.74 3.59
N LEU A 126 1.66 15.76 2.41
CA LEU A 126 1.75 14.61 1.53
C LEU A 126 3.17 14.02 1.64
N PHE A 127 3.27 12.82 2.19
CA PHE A 127 4.48 12.01 2.21
C PHE A 127 4.44 11.09 0.99
N VAL A 128 5.45 11.16 0.13
CA VAL A 128 5.61 10.27 -1.04
C VAL A 128 6.88 9.44 -0.84
N VAL A 129 6.70 8.15 -0.61
CA VAL A 129 7.78 7.18 -0.36
C VAL A 129 8.07 6.44 -1.64
N GLN A 130 9.35 6.32 -2.01
CA GLN A 130 9.79 5.93 -3.34
C GLN A 130 11.02 5.02 -3.29
N ARG A 131 11.06 4.01 -4.17
CA ARG A 131 12.29 3.31 -4.57
C ARG A 131 12.77 3.90 -5.90
N ILE A 132 14.01 4.39 -5.95
CA ILE A 132 14.64 4.93 -7.17
C ILE A 132 15.96 4.19 -7.46
N PRO A 133 16.32 3.82 -8.71
CA PRO A 133 17.63 3.27 -9.00
C PRO A 133 18.76 4.25 -8.65
N SER A 134 19.90 3.75 -8.18
CA SER A 134 21.05 4.61 -7.84
C SER A 134 21.50 5.44 -9.05
N GLY A 135 21.70 6.74 -8.83
CA GLY A 135 22.03 7.70 -9.89
C GLY A 135 20.87 8.04 -10.85
N SER A 136 19.63 7.64 -10.54
CA SER A 136 18.44 7.91 -11.36
C SER A 136 17.39 8.76 -10.65
N THR A 137 16.59 9.48 -11.41
CA THR A 137 15.35 10.13 -10.95
C THR A 137 14.09 9.30 -11.24
N THR A 138 14.23 8.14 -11.90
CA THR A 138 13.11 7.27 -12.26
C THR A 138 12.56 6.55 -11.02
N VAL A 139 11.28 6.73 -10.73
CA VAL A 139 10.58 6.02 -9.65
C VAL A 139 10.25 4.60 -10.10
N ALA A 140 10.82 3.60 -9.45
CA ALA A 140 10.54 2.17 -9.72
C ALA A 140 9.27 1.71 -8.99
N SER A 141 9.09 2.12 -7.74
CA SER A 141 7.87 1.91 -6.96
C SER A 141 7.64 3.10 -6.02
N ALA A 142 6.37 3.35 -5.67
CA ALA A 142 6.02 4.40 -4.72
C ALA A 142 4.72 4.11 -3.98
N ALA A 143 4.55 4.73 -2.81
CA ALA A 143 3.29 4.88 -2.09
C ALA A 143 3.18 6.32 -1.58
N ASP A 144 1.96 6.82 -1.35
CA ASP A 144 1.72 8.11 -0.72
C ASP A 144 0.80 8.03 0.52
N ILE A 145 1.00 9.00 1.42
CA ILE A 145 0.22 9.19 2.64
C ILE A 145 -0.11 10.67 2.76
N LEU A 146 -1.41 10.98 2.89
CA LEU A 146 -1.90 12.31 3.23
C LEU A 146 -2.24 12.37 4.73
N LEU A 147 -1.65 13.32 5.45
CA LEU A 147 -1.99 13.66 6.83
C LEU A 147 -2.71 15.03 6.86
N PRO A 148 -4.05 15.09 7.07
CA PRO A 148 -4.80 16.36 7.10
C PRO A 148 -4.34 17.30 8.22
N SER A 149 -4.39 18.62 8.01
CA SER A 149 -3.94 19.63 8.99
C SER A 149 -4.90 19.76 10.19
N PRO A 150 -4.38 19.96 11.42
CA PRO A 150 -5.20 20.23 12.59
C PRO A 150 -5.79 21.65 12.56
N VAL A 151 -5.17 22.57 11.80
CA VAL A 151 -5.63 23.96 11.68
C VAL A 151 -6.88 24.03 10.79
N THR A 152 -6.89 23.27 9.68
CA THR A 152 -8.05 23.24 8.78
C THR A 152 -9.11 22.22 9.19
N ASP A 153 -8.73 21.16 9.89
CA ASP A 153 -9.63 20.14 10.48
C ASP A 153 -9.20 19.74 11.90
N PRO A 154 -9.54 20.53 12.93
CA PRO A 154 -9.18 20.24 14.33
C PRO A 154 -9.65 18.88 14.86
N GLY A 155 -10.62 18.25 14.20
CA GLY A 155 -11.07 16.90 14.53
C GLY A 155 -10.08 15.80 14.12
N VAL A 156 -8.97 16.12 13.44
CA VAL A 156 -7.94 15.13 13.05
C VAL A 156 -7.02 14.75 14.20
N GLY A 157 -6.66 15.68 15.08
CA GLY A 157 -5.73 15.47 16.21
C GLY A 157 -6.30 14.66 17.39
N ALA A 158 -7.53 14.15 17.25
CA ALA A 158 -8.22 13.41 18.29
C ALA A 158 -7.76 11.94 18.35
N VAL A 159 -7.56 11.43 19.56
CA VAL A 159 -7.15 10.04 19.84
C VAL A 159 -8.02 9.03 19.08
N GLY A 160 -7.37 8.05 18.45
CA GLY A 160 -8.02 7.02 17.64
C GLY A 160 -8.29 7.42 16.19
N THR A 161 -8.07 8.69 15.82
CA THR A 161 -8.12 9.12 14.42
C THR A 161 -6.95 8.50 13.65
N LYS A 162 -7.24 7.82 12.55
CA LYS A 162 -6.29 6.98 11.80
C LYS A 162 -6.71 6.83 10.35
N ALA A 163 -5.75 6.67 9.44
CA ALA A 163 -6.02 6.21 8.08
C ALA A 163 -4.85 5.37 7.56
N GLY A 164 -5.15 4.25 6.89
CA GLY A 164 -4.11 3.45 6.27
C GLY A 164 -4.57 2.11 5.69
N TRP A 165 -3.62 1.43 5.06
CA TRP A 165 -3.77 0.13 4.42
C TRP A 165 -2.49 -0.68 4.53
N TRP A 166 -2.62 -2.01 4.46
CA TRP A 166 -1.51 -2.95 4.47
C TRP A 166 -1.88 -4.24 3.76
N TYR A 167 -0.90 -4.83 3.09
CA TYR A 167 -1.01 -6.17 2.53
C TYR A 167 -0.66 -7.22 3.59
N THR A 168 -1.58 -8.16 3.83
CA THR A 168 -1.38 -9.30 4.72
C THR A 168 -0.78 -10.53 4.02
N SER A 169 -0.66 -10.49 2.69
CA SER A 169 0.14 -11.41 1.87
C SER A 169 0.49 -10.76 0.53
N SER A 170 1.02 -11.51 -0.44
CA SER A 170 1.18 -11.04 -1.82
C SER A 170 -0.13 -10.58 -2.48
N VAL A 171 -1.28 -11.14 -2.09
CA VAL A 171 -2.58 -10.93 -2.76
C VAL A 171 -3.70 -10.38 -1.88
N TYR A 172 -3.64 -10.57 -0.56
CA TYR A 172 -4.66 -10.08 0.38
C TYR A 172 -4.23 -8.76 1.02
N TYR A 173 -5.14 -7.79 1.12
CA TYR A 173 -4.92 -6.50 1.78
C TYR A 173 -6.11 -6.07 2.64
N LYS A 174 -5.84 -5.17 3.58
CA LYS A 174 -6.81 -4.56 4.50
C LYS A 174 -6.60 -3.04 4.56
N PHE A 175 -7.62 -2.32 4.99
CA PHE A 175 -7.55 -0.88 5.25
C PHE A 175 -8.51 -0.46 6.36
N VAL A 176 -8.16 0.66 7.02
CA VAL A 176 -9.00 1.34 8.01
C VAL A 176 -8.90 2.85 7.81
N LEU A 177 -10.01 3.55 7.98
CA LEU A 177 -10.06 4.99 8.19
C LEU A 177 -11.02 5.24 9.34
N ALA A 178 -10.59 5.92 10.40
CA ALA A 178 -11.47 6.30 11.50
C ALA A 178 -11.19 7.72 11.96
N ARG A 179 -12.24 8.39 12.40
CA ARG A 179 -12.22 9.70 13.06
C ARG A 179 -13.46 9.82 13.95
N SER A 180 -13.57 10.90 14.72
CA SER A 180 -14.82 11.19 15.43
C SER A 180 -16.03 11.16 14.49
N GLY A 181 -16.98 10.25 14.76
CA GLY A 181 -18.22 10.07 14.02
C GLY A 181 -18.23 9.01 12.91
N VAL A 182 -17.09 8.55 12.39
CA VAL A 182 -17.04 7.52 11.33
C VAL A 182 -15.86 6.58 11.49
N GLU A 183 -16.12 5.28 11.32
CA GLU A 183 -15.08 4.29 11.00
C GLU A 183 -15.45 3.57 9.69
N VAL A 184 -14.45 3.31 8.85
CA VAL A 184 -14.53 2.50 7.64
C VAL A 184 -13.47 1.42 7.74
N ASN A 185 -13.90 0.17 7.78
CA ASN A 185 -13.00 -1.00 7.69
C ASN A 185 -13.24 -1.70 6.35
N GLY A 186 -12.17 -2.21 5.74
CA GLY A 186 -12.31 -2.98 4.51
C GLY A 186 -11.14 -3.88 4.20
N ALA A 187 -11.35 -4.75 3.21
CA ALA A 187 -10.38 -5.71 2.72
C ALA A 187 -10.59 -5.98 1.23
N GLY A 188 -9.63 -6.66 0.61
CA GLY A 188 -9.75 -7.09 -0.77
C GLY A 188 -8.67 -8.07 -1.20
N THR A 189 -8.80 -8.53 -2.44
CA THR A 189 -7.91 -9.52 -3.06
C THR A 189 -7.47 -9.05 -4.43
N HIS A 190 -6.26 -9.41 -4.85
CA HIS A 190 -5.94 -9.46 -6.29
C HIS A 190 -6.74 -10.57 -6.97
N ILE A 191 -7.19 -10.32 -8.20
CA ILE A 191 -7.92 -11.28 -9.03
C ILE A 191 -6.89 -12.08 -9.84
N PRO A 192 -6.85 -13.42 -9.73
CA PRO A 192 -5.88 -14.23 -10.47
C PRO A 192 -5.89 -13.97 -11.97
N ASN A 193 -4.70 -13.84 -12.56
CA ASN A 193 -4.48 -13.56 -13.97
C ASN A 193 -5.00 -12.20 -14.48
N GLN A 194 -5.24 -11.22 -13.59
CA GLN A 194 -5.70 -9.87 -13.96
C GLN A 194 -4.95 -8.79 -13.17
N ASN A 195 -4.69 -7.63 -13.77
CA ASN A 195 -4.29 -6.42 -13.02
C ASN A 195 -5.53 -5.73 -12.45
N ALA A 196 -6.24 -6.46 -11.59
CA ALA A 196 -7.51 -6.05 -11.01
C ALA A 196 -7.65 -6.59 -9.58
N ARG A 197 -8.39 -5.85 -8.75
CA ARG A 197 -8.63 -6.18 -7.34
C ARG A 197 -10.12 -6.17 -7.02
N THR A 198 -10.54 -7.03 -6.10
CA THR A 198 -11.82 -6.90 -5.40
C THR A 198 -11.66 -5.94 -4.22
N VAL A 199 -12.73 -5.27 -3.82
CA VAL A 199 -12.81 -4.50 -2.57
C VAL A 199 -14.16 -4.70 -1.91
N VAL A 200 -14.18 -5.02 -0.61
CA VAL A 200 -15.38 -5.01 0.24
C VAL A 200 -15.08 -4.17 1.48
N ALA A 201 -15.97 -3.25 1.82
CA ALA A 201 -15.86 -2.39 2.99
C ALA A 201 -17.19 -2.26 3.72
N GLN A 202 -17.10 -1.86 5.00
CA GLN A 202 -18.21 -1.43 5.82
C GLN A 202 -17.92 -0.02 6.33
N VAL A 203 -18.89 0.89 6.18
CA VAL A 203 -18.89 2.20 6.86
C VAL A 203 -19.83 2.13 8.04
N GLN A 204 -19.37 2.56 9.21
CA GLN A 204 -20.13 2.62 10.45
C GLN A 204 -20.23 4.06 10.97
N ASN A 205 -21.43 4.45 11.39
CA ASN A 205 -21.64 5.72 12.07
C ASN A 205 -21.46 5.58 13.57
N LEU A 206 -20.46 6.29 14.12
CA LEU A 206 -20.11 6.21 15.55
C LEU A 206 -20.85 7.25 16.41
N ASN A 207 -21.74 8.08 15.83
CA ASN A 207 -22.37 9.20 16.52
C ASN A 207 -23.89 9.29 16.22
N SER A 208 -24.68 9.65 17.23
CA SER A 208 -26.14 9.83 17.11
C SER A 208 -26.56 11.06 16.30
N LEU A 209 -25.72 12.09 16.23
CA LEU A 209 -26.03 13.43 15.70
C LEU A 209 -25.34 13.68 14.35
N GLY A 210 -25.54 12.77 13.41
CA GLY A 210 -25.01 12.88 12.05
C GLY A 210 -25.16 11.61 11.23
N CYS A 211 -24.43 11.58 10.12
CA CYS A 211 -24.23 10.38 9.30
C CYS A 211 -22.75 10.22 8.96
N ALA A 212 -22.31 8.96 8.90
CA ALA A 212 -21.07 8.56 8.28
C ALA A 212 -21.33 8.23 6.80
N SER A 213 -20.39 8.52 5.92
CA SER A 213 -20.40 8.04 4.54
C SER A 213 -19.02 7.61 4.08
N ALA A 214 -18.99 6.71 3.10
CA ALA A 214 -17.76 6.23 2.50
C ALA A 214 -17.89 6.10 0.99
N SER A 215 -16.75 6.20 0.31
CA SER A 215 -16.64 5.92 -1.12
C SER A 215 -15.39 5.12 -1.43
N LEU A 216 -15.52 4.18 -2.36
CA LEU A 216 -14.40 3.49 -2.99
C LEU A 216 -14.35 3.92 -4.47
N SER A 217 -13.17 4.22 -5.00
CA SER A 217 -12.99 4.46 -6.45
C SER A 217 -11.67 3.94 -6.98
N ALA A 218 -11.68 3.43 -8.22
CA ALA A 218 -10.50 3.00 -8.96
C ALA A 218 -10.72 3.22 -10.46
N GLY A 219 -9.87 4.04 -11.09
CA GLY A 219 -10.11 4.54 -12.44
C GLY A 219 -11.45 5.28 -12.54
N ILE A 220 -12.30 4.86 -13.48
CA ILE A 220 -13.67 5.40 -13.66
C ILE A 220 -14.72 4.75 -12.76
N THR A 221 -14.41 3.61 -12.13
CA THR A 221 -15.38 2.85 -11.33
C THR A 221 -15.44 3.42 -9.92
N SER A 222 -16.64 3.69 -9.40
CA SER A 222 -16.83 4.14 -8.02
C SER A 222 -18.12 3.60 -7.38
N THR A 223 -18.14 3.55 -6.06
CA THR A 223 -19.30 3.22 -5.24
C THR A 223 -19.31 4.09 -3.99
N SER A 224 -20.49 4.33 -3.40
CA SER A 224 -20.61 5.02 -2.10
C SER A 224 -21.82 4.54 -1.30
N ARG A 225 -21.75 4.72 0.02
CA ARG A 225 -22.83 4.43 0.99
C ARG A 225 -22.80 5.43 2.14
N GLN A 226 -23.91 5.50 2.88
CA GLN A 226 -24.10 6.41 4.00
C GLN A 226 -24.89 5.73 5.11
N ALA A 227 -24.30 5.61 6.30
CA ALA A 227 -24.94 5.14 7.52
C ALA A 227 -25.37 6.34 8.39
N CYS A 228 -26.64 6.38 8.79
CA CYS A 228 -27.21 7.45 9.62
C CYS A 228 -27.78 6.90 10.93
N GLY A 229 -27.69 7.68 12.01
CA GLY A 229 -28.05 7.21 13.37
C GLY A 229 -26.99 6.33 14.01
N THR A 230 -26.98 6.22 15.34
CA THR A 230 -25.88 5.60 16.10
C THR A 230 -25.69 4.12 15.78
N GLY A 231 -24.44 3.70 15.55
CA GLY A 231 -24.06 2.30 15.42
C GLY A 231 -24.52 1.61 14.13
N THR A 232 -25.30 2.28 13.27
CA THR A 232 -25.69 1.75 11.96
C THR A 232 -24.47 1.61 11.06
N ALA A 233 -24.51 0.61 10.19
CA ALA A 233 -23.41 0.29 9.29
C ALA A 233 -23.91 -0.18 7.93
N GLU A 234 -23.23 0.24 6.86
CA GLU A 234 -23.57 -0.04 5.47
C GLU A 234 -22.39 -0.71 4.75
N GLN A 235 -22.68 -1.66 3.87
CA GLN A 235 -21.65 -2.33 3.06
C GLN A 235 -21.52 -1.71 1.66
N LEU A 236 -20.28 -1.44 1.25
CA LEU A 236 -19.93 -0.94 -0.07
C LEU A 236 -18.84 -1.80 -0.71
N GLU A 237 -19.07 -2.16 -1.97
CA GLU A 237 -18.22 -3.10 -2.72
C GLU A 237 -17.79 -2.50 -4.05
N LEU A 238 -16.55 -2.76 -4.43
CA LEU A 238 -15.97 -2.43 -5.73
C LEU A 238 -15.45 -3.75 -6.32
N PRO A 239 -16.29 -4.52 -7.04
CA PRO A 239 -15.99 -5.92 -7.40
C PRO A 239 -14.83 -6.05 -8.38
N ILE A 240 -14.58 -5.03 -9.20
CA ILE A 240 -13.42 -4.92 -10.08
C ILE A 240 -12.85 -3.49 -9.94
N ALA A 241 -11.63 -3.41 -9.41
CA ALA A 241 -10.86 -2.18 -9.26
C ALA A 241 -9.53 -2.30 -10.03
N ILE A 242 -9.27 -1.39 -10.96
CA ILE A 242 -8.06 -1.38 -11.80
C ILE A 242 -7.19 -0.19 -11.38
N GLY A 243 -5.89 -0.44 -11.19
CA GLY A 243 -4.96 0.55 -10.65
C GLY A 243 -5.20 0.84 -9.17
N ASN A 244 -4.84 2.06 -8.73
CA ASN A 244 -4.91 2.48 -7.33
C ASN A 244 -6.36 2.68 -6.88
N ILE A 245 -6.68 2.23 -5.66
CA ILE A 245 -8.00 2.40 -5.04
C ILE A 245 -7.94 3.58 -4.08
N ASN A 246 -8.75 4.61 -4.30
CA ASN A 246 -8.95 5.68 -3.33
C ASN A 246 -10.12 5.30 -2.41
N VAL A 247 -9.92 5.45 -1.12
CA VAL A 247 -10.95 5.27 -0.09
C VAL A 247 -11.15 6.59 0.63
N ASN A 248 -12.40 7.05 0.72
CA ASN A 248 -12.76 8.20 1.55
C ASN A 248 -13.70 7.74 2.67
N ALA A 249 -13.52 8.32 3.86
CA ALA A 249 -14.37 8.14 5.02
C ALA A 249 -14.76 9.52 5.56
N CYS A 250 -16.04 9.88 5.48
CA CYS A 250 -16.56 11.20 5.80
C CYS A 250 -17.58 11.12 6.92
N TRP A 251 -17.60 12.14 7.79
CA TRP A 251 -18.67 12.38 8.74
C TRP A 251 -19.26 13.77 8.53
N ARG A 252 -20.59 13.87 8.69
CA ARG A 252 -21.33 15.13 8.64
C ARG A 252 -22.33 15.14 9.79
N SER A 253 -22.25 16.15 10.66
CA SER A 253 -23.22 16.31 11.74
C SER A 253 -24.60 16.69 11.20
N SER A 254 -25.65 16.36 11.94
CA SER A 254 -26.98 16.96 11.76
C SER A 254 -27.02 18.43 12.24
N LEU A 255 -26.09 18.85 13.09
CA LEU A 255 -26.02 20.20 13.67
C LEU A 255 -25.16 21.18 12.85
N SER A 256 -24.38 20.70 11.88
CA SER A 256 -23.46 21.52 11.09
C SER A 256 -23.41 21.06 9.63
N LEU A 257 -23.46 22.00 8.68
CA LEU A 257 -23.34 21.66 7.26
C LEU A 257 -21.92 21.23 6.83
N SER A 258 -20.91 21.39 7.69
CA SER A 258 -19.54 20.93 7.43
C SER A 258 -19.42 19.41 7.44
N THR A 259 -19.09 18.82 6.29
CA THR A 259 -18.57 17.47 6.18
C THR A 259 -17.06 17.48 6.44
N ARG A 260 -16.53 16.51 7.18
CA ARG A 260 -15.09 16.29 7.37
C ARG A 260 -14.71 14.87 6.96
N CYS A 261 -13.62 14.71 6.22
CA CYS A 261 -13.25 13.43 5.60
C CYS A 261 -11.80 13.05 5.91
N LEU A 262 -11.51 11.76 5.94
CA LEU A 262 -10.18 11.19 5.72
C LEU A 262 -10.14 10.51 4.35
N THR A 263 -8.94 10.42 3.79
CA THR A 263 -8.67 9.75 2.51
C THR A 263 -7.42 8.88 2.66
N THR A 264 -7.41 7.73 1.99
CA THR A 264 -6.21 6.90 1.81
C THR A 264 -6.21 6.27 0.41
N LYS A 265 -5.03 5.92 -0.12
CA LYS A 265 -4.84 5.40 -1.48
C LYS A 265 -4.13 4.05 -1.41
N ILE A 266 -4.84 2.96 -1.72
CA ILE A 266 -4.30 1.60 -1.71
C ILE A 266 -3.59 1.36 -3.04
N TYR A 267 -2.26 1.36 -2.99
CA TYR A 267 -1.43 1.21 -4.18
C TYR A 267 -1.58 -0.17 -4.81
N ALA A 268 -1.66 -0.22 -6.14
CA ALA A 268 -1.40 -1.45 -6.87
C ALA A 268 0.12 -1.71 -6.82
N PRO A 269 0.56 -2.91 -6.42
CA PRO A 269 1.95 -3.29 -6.61
C PRO A 269 2.26 -3.37 -8.12
N ASN A 270 3.49 -3.01 -8.49
CA ASN A 270 4.03 -3.09 -9.85
C ASN A 270 5.02 -4.25 -9.98
#